data_AF-A0A5J4QIJ9-F1
#
_entry.id   AF-A0A5J4QIJ9-F1
#
_cell.length_a   1.000
_cell.length_b   1.000
_cell.length_c   1.000
_cell.angle_alpha   90.00
_cell.angle_beta   90.00
_cell.angle_gamma   90.00
#
_symmetry.space_group_name_H-M   'P 1'
#
loop_
_entity.id
_entity.type
_entity.pdbx_description
1 polymer ?
#
loop_
_entity_poly.entity_id
_entity_poly.type
_entity_poly.pdbx_seq_one_letter_code
_entity_poly.pdbx_strand_id
1 'polypeptide(L)' 'FGFLMNAFKYGAPPHGGLAYGLDRWVSLFAGLDSIRDCIAFPKNNSGRDVMIDAPSVIDISQLEELNLEVKIKK' A
#
# COMPACT_ATOMS: atom_id res chain seq x y z
N PHE A 1 3.95 0.15 -19.86
CA PHE A 1 3.63 -1.26 -20.22
C PHE A 1 4.47 -1.84 -21.37
N GLY A 2 5.45 -1.13 -21.95
CA GLY A 2 6.24 -1.65 -23.08
C GLY A 2 7.04 -2.93 -22.77
N PHE A 3 7.59 -3.05 -21.55
CA PHE A 3 8.26 -4.28 -21.12
C PHE A 3 7.31 -5.49 -21.12
N LEU A 4 6.07 -5.29 -20.65
CA LEU A 4 5.04 -6.32 -20.55
C LEU A 4 4.57 -6.76 -21.94
N MET A 5 4.37 -5.80 -22.85
CA MET A 5 4.04 -6.10 -24.26
C MET A 5 5.18 -6.83 -24.99
N ASN A 6 6.43 -6.51 -24.69
CA ASN A 6 7.58 -7.22 -25.25
C ASN A 6 7.64 -8.65 -24.71
N ALA A 7 7.38 -8.88 -23.42
CA ALA A 7 7.31 -10.22 -22.85
C ALA A 7 6.24 -11.09 -23.54
N PHE A 8 5.08 -10.52 -23.89
CA PHE A 8 4.02 -11.25 -24.61
C PHE A 8 4.43 -11.70 -26.02
N LYS A 9 5.37 -11.00 -26.68
CA LYS A 9 5.88 -11.39 -28.01
C LYS A 9 6.74 -12.66 -27.98
N TYR A 10 7.28 -13.03 -26.82
CA TYR A 10 8.08 -14.25 -26.64
C TYR A 10 7.23 -15.49 -26.30
N GLY A 11 5.92 -15.44 -26.55
CA GLY A 11 5.04 -16.60 -26.40
C GLY A 11 4.46 -16.75 -24.99
N ALA A 12 3.96 -15.67 -24.40
CA ALA A 12 3.17 -15.80 -23.17
C ALA A 12 1.89 -16.63 -23.43
N PRO A 13 1.60 -17.64 -22.59
CA PRO A 13 0.42 -18.49 -22.79
C PRO A 13 -0.87 -17.72 -22.46
N PRO A 14 -2.05 -18.23 -22.87
CA PRO A 14 -3.33 -17.74 -22.33
C PRO A 14 -3.34 -17.87 -20.80
N HIS A 15 -3.52 -16.76 -20.10
CA HIS A 15 -3.49 -16.72 -18.64
C HIS A 15 -4.61 -15.83 -18.10
N GLY A 16 -5.10 -16.18 -16.92
CA GLY A 16 -6.09 -15.42 -16.16
C GLY A 16 -5.86 -15.66 -14.67
N GLY A 17 -6.24 -14.70 -13.85
CA GLY A 17 -6.03 -14.77 -12.40
C GLY A 17 -7.13 -14.03 -11.64
N LEU A 18 -7.19 -14.27 -10.34
CA LEU A 18 -8.11 -13.62 -9.42
C LEU A 18 -7.38 -13.32 -8.11
N ALA A 19 -7.73 -12.20 -7.48
CA ALA A 19 -7.23 -11.80 -6.17
C ALA A 19 -8.38 -11.63 -5.19
N TYR A 20 -8.18 -12.11 -3.95
CA TYR A 20 -9.14 -11.94 -2.86
C TYR A 20 -8.72 -10.81 -1.92
N GLY A 21 -9.71 -10.10 -1.39
CA GLY A 21 -9.50 -9.16 -0.29
C GLY A 21 -9.47 -9.91 1.04
N LEU A 22 -8.28 -10.34 1.48
CA LEU A 22 -8.11 -11.16 2.67
C LEU A 22 -8.74 -10.52 3.91
N ASP A 23 -8.48 -9.25 4.18
CA ASP A 23 -9.00 -8.55 5.37
C ASP A 23 -10.54 -8.54 5.38
N ARG A 24 -11.14 -8.35 4.21
CA ARG A 24 -12.59 -8.39 4.06
C ARG A 24 -13.13 -9.80 4.31
N TRP A 25 -12.49 -10.83 3.78
CA TRP A 25 -12.89 -12.22 4.04
C TRP A 25 -12.81 -12.56 5.53
N VAL A 26 -11.71 -12.20 6.18
CA VAL A 26 -11.53 -12.42 7.62
C VAL A 26 -12.61 -11.68 8.41
N SER A 27 -12.87 -10.40 8.11
CA SER A 27 -13.92 -9.64 8.80
C SER A 27 -15.30 -10.26 8.65
N LEU A 28 -15.63 -10.78 7.45
CA LEU A 28 -16.92 -11.44 7.19
C LEU A 28 -17.05 -12.76 7.98
N PHE A 29 -16.00 -13.59 8.02
CA PHE A 29 -16.02 -14.84 8.77
C PHE A 29 -15.99 -14.63 10.28
N ALA A 30 -15.36 -13.55 10.75
CA ALA A 30 -15.30 -13.18 12.16
C ALA A 30 -16.51 -12.35 12.63
N GLY A 31 -17.44 -11.98 11.73
CA GLY A 31 -18.61 -11.15 12.07
C GLY A 31 -18.26 -9.74 12.52
N LEU A 32 -17.16 -9.17 12.00
CA LEU A 32 -16.67 -7.84 12.35
C LEU A 32 -17.27 -6.78 11.41
N ASP A 33 -17.70 -5.65 11.97
CA ASP A 33 -18.24 -4.52 11.20
C ASP A 33 -17.16 -3.71 10.46
N SER A 34 -15.91 -3.82 10.91
CA SER A 34 -14.77 -3.10 10.36
C SER A 34 -13.58 -4.02 10.11
N ILE A 35 -12.96 -3.88 8.94
CA ILE A 35 -11.68 -4.55 8.64
C ILE A 35 -10.55 -4.09 9.57
N ARG A 36 -10.69 -2.94 10.24
CA ARG A 36 -9.70 -2.48 11.21
C ARG A 36 -9.56 -3.44 12.39
N ASP A 37 -10.62 -4.16 12.71
CA ASP A 37 -10.66 -5.06 13.86
C ASP A 37 -9.97 -6.41 13.57
N CYS A 38 -9.70 -6.72 12.30
CA CYS A 38 -8.87 -7.86 11.90
C CYS A 38 -7.42 -7.49 11.53
N ILE A 39 -7.04 -6.22 11.64
CA ILE A 39 -5.69 -5.73 11.36
C ILE A 39 -5.04 -5.31 12.68
N ALA A 40 -3.88 -5.86 13.01
CA ALA A 40 -3.23 -5.61 14.31
C ALA A 40 -2.88 -4.13 14.55
N PHE A 41 -2.44 -3.40 13.52
CA PHE A 41 -2.05 -1.98 13.60
C PHE A 41 -2.74 -1.17 12.48
N PRO A 42 -4.06 -0.91 12.60
CA PRO A 42 -4.83 -0.26 11.57
C PRO A 42 -4.49 1.23 11.46
N LYS A 43 -4.69 1.80 10.27
CA LYS A 43 -4.53 3.25 10.05
C LYS A 43 -5.88 3.96 10.18
N ASN A 44 -5.84 5.21 10.63
CA ASN A 44 -7.02 6.07 10.70
C ASN A 44 -7.48 6.53 9.29
N ASN A 45 -8.56 7.33 9.21
CA ASN A 45 -9.11 7.81 7.94
C ASN A 45 -8.15 8.75 7.16
N SER A 46 -7.12 9.28 7.83
CA SER A 46 -6.08 10.12 7.23
C SER A 46 -4.82 9.33 6.88
N GLY A 47 -4.85 7.99 6.96
CA GLY A 47 -3.70 7.13 6.70
C GLY A 47 -2.61 7.19 7.78
N ARG A 48 -2.90 7.77 8.95
CA ARG A 48 -1.96 7.83 10.07
C ARG A 48 -2.08 6.62 10.97
N ASP A 49 -0.94 6.14 11.44
CA ASP A 49 -0.83 5.26 12.59
C ASP A 49 -0.73 6.12 13.84
N VAL A 50 -1.76 6.07 14.69
CA VAL A 50 -1.81 6.89 15.91
C VAL A 50 -0.96 6.31 17.05
N MET A 51 -0.60 5.02 16.98
CA MET A 51 0.17 4.36 18.03
C MET A 51 1.65 4.75 17.97
N ILE A 52 2.22 4.82 16.77
CA ILE A 52 3.63 5.14 16.55
C ILE A 52 3.86 6.54 15.94
N ASP A 53 2.81 7.33 15.82
CA ASP A 53 2.81 8.66 15.18
C ASP A 53 3.43 8.69 13.77
N ALA A 54 2.98 7.78 12.90
CA ALA A 54 3.42 7.70 11.51
C ALA A 54 2.31 8.18 10.55
N PRO A 55 2.64 8.84 9.42
CA PRO A 55 3.98 9.28 9.01
C PRO A 55 4.47 10.49 9.82
N SER A 56 5.79 10.60 9.91
CA SER A 56 6.52 11.68 10.56
C SER A 56 7.51 12.35 9.59
N VAL A 57 8.06 13.50 10.00
CA VAL A 57 9.10 14.21 9.24
C VAL A 57 10.42 13.46 9.38
N ILE A 58 11.17 13.36 8.28
CA ILE A 58 12.50 12.74 8.22
C ILE A 58 13.60 13.81 8.20
N ASP A 59 14.84 13.40 8.47
CA ASP A 59 15.99 14.30 8.46
C ASP A 59 16.32 14.80 7.04
N ILE A 60 16.85 16.02 6.97
CA ILE A 60 17.23 16.66 5.69
C ILE A 60 18.33 15.85 4.99
N SER A 61 19.27 15.26 5.74
CA SER A 61 20.34 14.43 5.18
C SER A 61 19.80 13.24 4.37
N GLN A 62 18.67 12.65 4.79
CA GLN A 62 18.04 11.54 4.09
C GLN A 62 17.36 12.00 2.79
N LEU A 63 16.82 13.21 2.79
CA LEU A 63 16.25 13.82 1.58
C LEU A 63 17.34 14.15 0.57
N GLU A 64 18.48 14.69 1.03
CA GLU A 64 19.65 14.99 0.20
C GLU A 64 20.24 13.72 -0.41
N GLU A 65 20.42 12.65 0.38
CA GLU A 65 20.89 11.35 -0.10
C GLU A 65 20.01 10.80 -1.24
N LEU A 66 18.69 10.93 -1.11
CA LEU A 66 17.71 10.46 -2.10
C LEU A 66 17.48 11.45 -3.26
N ASN A 67 18.13 12.62 -3.24
CA ASN A 67 17.90 13.73 -4.19
C ASN A 67 16.43 14.16 -4.26
N LEU A 68 15.77 14.28 -3.11
CA LEU A 68 14.37 14.67 -2.97
C LEU A 68 14.23 16.02 -2.26
N GLU A 69 13.19 16.78 -2.63
CA GLU A 69 12.83 18.04 -1.99
C GLU A 69 11.33 18.06 -1.66
N VAL A 70 10.99 18.43 -0.43
CA VAL A 70 9.59 18.56 0.01
C VAL A 70 9.08 19.96 -0.32
N LYS A 71 8.16 20.06 -1.29
CA LYS A 71 7.50 21.33 -1.61
C LYS A 71 6.34 21.60 -0.66
N ILE A 72 6.57 22.46 0.33
CA ILE A 72 5.50 22.95 1.20
C ILE A 72 4.75 24.07 0.45
N LYS A 73 3.50 23.83 0.08
CA LYS A 73 2.61 24.91 -0.39
C LYS A 73 2.26 25.80 0.81
N LYS A 74 2.50 27.10 0.66
CA LYS A 74 1.98 28.13 1.58
C LYS A 74 0.45 28.19 1.53
#